data_AF-A0A344TRA4-F1
#
_entry.id   AF-A0A344TRA4-F1
#
_cell.length_a   1.000
_cell.length_b   1.000
_cell.length_c   1.000
_cell.angle_alpha   90.00
_cell.angle_beta   90.00
_cell.angle_gamma   90.00
#
_symmetry.space_group_name_H-M   'P 1'
#
loop_
_entity.id
_entity.type
_entity.pdbx_description
1 polymer ?
#
loop_
_entity_poly.entity_id
_entity_poly.type
_entity_poly.pdbx_seq_one_letter_code
_entity_poly.pdbx_strand_id
1 'polypeptide(L)'
;MVKRVRLKVPVYVRKFIEGEYGCDDRGVVKVDKKSELGWLIHAISRSIPYNYTYPEVKKGENLLTIQYTTYEKVYDVPPDKLDSLARQLDEMFRSALINEVRGKHELIGGDYGPYVTCFLERYGIDIDNDVNWQSMRKIYRDYLESISKKRQKIFAG
;
A
#
# COMPACT_ATOMS: atom_id res chain seq x y z
N MET A 1 9.01 -9.27 21.03
CA MET A 1 9.92 -8.12 20.83
C MET A 1 9.32 -7.17 19.81
N VAL A 2 9.54 -5.86 19.97
CA VAL A 2 9.05 -4.82 19.06
C VAL A 2 10.18 -4.39 18.11
N LYS A 3 9.91 -4.38 16.81
CA LYS A 3 10.86 -3.95 15.76
C LYS A 3 10.24 -2.90 14.87
N ARG A 4 11.08 -2.22 14.08
CA ARG A 4 10.66 -1.18 13.14
C ARG A 4 11.32 -1.40 11.79
N VAL A 5 10.52 -1.34 10.73
CA VAL A 5 10.99 -1.29 9.35
C VAL A 5 10.73 0.10 8.79
N ARG A 6 11.68 0.59 8.01
CA ARG A 6 11.61 1.90 7.33
C ARG A 6 11.61 1.66 5.84
N LEU A 7 10.61 2.19 5.16
CA LEU A 7 10.40 1.98 3.72
C LEU A 7 10.29 3.32 3.02
N LYS A 8 10.94 3.45 1.87
CA LYS A 8 10.71 4.55 0.96
C LYS A 8 9.50 4.22 0.10
N VAL A 9 8.45 5.02 0.21
CA VAL A 9 7.20 4.82 -0.53
C VAL A 9 6.71 6.14 -1.13
N PRO A 10 5.89 6.12 -2.19
CA PRO A 10 5.22 7.33 -2.67
C PRO A 10 4.36 7.99 -1.58
N VAL A 11 4.17 9.30 -1.66
CA VAL A 11 3.41 10.07 -0.64
C VAL A 11 2.01 9.50 -0.44
N TYR A 12 1.30 9.20 -1.54
CA TYR A 12 -0.05 8.67 -1.50
C TYR A 12 -0.13 7.29 -0.83
N VAL A 13 0.88 6.43 -1.02
CA VAL A 13 0.94 5.13 -0.32
C VAL A 13 1.18 5.35 1.16
N ARG A 14 2.07 6.26 1.53
CA ARG A 14 2.31 6.60 2.95
C ARG A 14 1.03 7.07 3.63
N LYS A 15 0.35 8.07 3.05
CA LYS A 15 -0.91 8.62 3.57
C LYS A 15 -2.01 7.56 3.64
N PHE A 16 -2.11 6.70 2.63
CA PHE A 16 -3.05 5.58 2.64
C PHE A 16 -2.79 4.62 3.81
N ILE A 17 -1.54 4.16 3.99
CA ILE A 17 -1.20 3.22 5.07
C ILE A 17 -1.35 3.87 6.46
N GLU A 18 -0.95 5.13 6.60
CA GLU A 18 -1.17 5.91 7.82
C GLU A 18 -2.66 6.05 8.16
N GLY A 19 -3.53 6.27 7.17
CA GLY A 19 -4.97 6.35 7.36
C GLY A 19 -5.66 5.00 7.62
N GLU A 20 -5.21 3.94 6.96
CA GLU A 20 -5.79 2.59 7.07
C GLU A 20 -5.48 1.93 8.42
N TYR A 21 -4.26 2.09 8.91
CA TYR A 21 -3.78 1.41 10.12
C TYR A 21 -3.65 2.34 11.34
N GLY A 22 -3.79 3.65 11.14
CA GLY A 22 -3.49 4.66 12.13
C GLY A 22 -1.98 4.84 12.35
N CYS A 23 -1.58 6.04 12.76
CA CYS A 23 -0.21 6.34 13.15
C CYS A 23 -0.17 7.07 14.51
N ASP A 24 0.98 7.01 15.18
CA ASP A 24 1.23 7.83 16.37
C ASP A 24 1.67 9.25 16.01
N ASP A 25 1.83 10.13 17.01
CA ASP A 25 2.25 11.54 16.85
C ASP A 25 3.60 11.71 16.13
N ARG A 26 4.37 10.62 15.96
CA ARG A 26 5.66 10.59 15.29
C ARG A 26 5.58 9.98 13.89
N GLY A 27 4.38 9.67 13.39
CA GLY A 27 4.16 9.05 12.08
C GLY A 27 4.53 7.56 12.04
N VAL A 28 4.56 6.87 13.19
CA VAL A 28 4.84 5.43 13.22
C VAL A 28 3.54 4.64 13.16
N VAL A 29 3.41 3.81 12.14
CA VAL A 29 2.26 2.91 11.95
C VAL A 29 2.49 1.65 12.76
N LYS A 30 1.62 1.38 13.74
CA LYS A 30 1.70 0.19 14.60
C LYS A 30 0.79 -0.89 14.03
N VAL A 31 1.37 -1.99 13.56
CA VAL A 31 0.61 -3.07 12.95
C VAL A 31 0.50 -4.27 13.89
N ASP A 32 -0.71 -4.77 14.08
CA ASP A 32 -0.96 -6.07 14.71
C ASP A 32 -0.53 -7.17 13.75
N LYS A 33 0.10 -8.23 14.27
CA LYS A 33 0.41 -9.47 13.55
C LYS A 33 -0.78 -10.05 12.78
N LYS A 34 -2.00 -9.92 13.30
CA LYS A 34 -3.21 -10.46 12.66
C LYS A 34 -3.73 -9.62 11.50
N SER A 35 -3.25 -8.39 11.35
CA SER A 35 -3.61 -7.55 10.22
C SER A 35 -2.94 -8.04 8.93
N GLU A 36 -3.48 -7.68 7.76
CA GLU A 36 -2.92 -8.06 6.47
C GLU A 36 -1.44 -7.63 6.34
N LEU A 37 -1.13 -6.37 6.68
CA LEU A 37 0.23 -5.84 6.66
C LEU A 37 1.14 -6.53 7.70
N GLY A 38 0.62 -6.81 8.91
CA GLY A 38 1.38 -7.54 9.92
C GLY A 38 1.73 -8.95 9.47
N TRP A 39 0.78 -9.68 8.90
CA TRP A 39 0.99 -11.02 8.35
C TRP A 39 2.01 -11.00 7.21
N LEU A 40 1.92 -10.03 6.30
CA LEU A 40 2.88 -9.85 5.21
C LEU A 40 4.30 -9.65 5.73
N ILE A 41 4.50 -8.74 6.69
CA ILE A 41 5.81 -8.48 7.31
C ILE A 41 6.35 -9.76 7.96
N HIS A 42 5.51 -10.51 8.66
CA HIS A 42 5.89 -11.78 9.25
C HIS A 42 6.28 -12.83 8.20
N ALA A 43 5.56 -12.92 7.09
CA ALA A 43 5.81 -13.89 6.03
C ALA A 43 7.15 -13.65 5.31
N ILE A 44 7.56 -12.39 5.16
CA ILE A 44 8.85 -12.04 4.54
C ILE A 44 10.01 -11.99 5.53
N SER A 45 9.72 -11.93 6.83
CA SER A 45 10.74 -11.94 7.87
C SER A 45 11.46 -13.29 7.90
N ARG A 46 12.77 -13.27 8.17
CA ARG A 46 13.59 -14.49 8.28
C ARG A 46 14.56 -14.35 9.44
N SER A 47 15.11 -15.48 9.90
CA SER A 47 16.22 -15.46 10.84
C SER A 47 17.44 -14.88 10.14
N ILE A 48 17.98 -13.80 10.70
CA ILE A 48 19.12 -13.06 10.19
C ILE A 48 20.30 -13.31 11.13
N PRO A 49 21.22 -14.25 10.80
CA PRO A 49 22.28 -14.67 11.71
C PRO A 49 23.47 -13.71 11.80
N TYR A 50 23.61 -12.78 10.84
CA TYR A 50 24.72 -11.81 10.79
C TYR A 50 24.20 -10.37 10.82
N ASN A 51 25.06 -9.41 11.17
CA ASN A 51 24.69 -7.99 11.15
C ASN A 51 24.57 -7.51 9.70
N TYR A 52 23.34 -7.25 9.23
CA TYR A 52 23.11 -6.57 7.96
C TYR A 52 23.05 -5.06 8.18
N THR A 53 23.68 -4.33 7.28
CA THR A 53 23.55 -2.88 7.23
C THR A 53 22.28 -2.54 6.44
N TYR A 54 21.28 -2.00 7.14
CA TYR A 54 20.11 -1.43 6.47
C TYR A 54 20.56 -0.21 5.65
N PRO A 55 20.01 -0.01 4.43
CA PRO A 55 20.31 1.18 3.66
C PRO A 55 19.94 2.43 4.47
N GLU A 56 20.87 3.39 4.53
CA GLU A 56 20.61 4.67 5.18
C GLU A 56 19.51 5.41 4.43
N VAL A 57 18.46 5.81 5.15
CA VAL A 57 17.41 6.65 4.60
C VAL A 57 17.80 8.11 4.80
N LYS A 58 17.95 8.85 3.70
CA LYS A 58 18.28 10.28 3.75
C LYS A 58 17.09 11.09 4.28
N LYS A 59 17.38 12.13 5.08
CA LYS A 59 16.36 13.11 5.53
C LYS A 59 15.70 13.76 4.30
N GLY A 60 14.37 13.80 4.29
CA GLY A 60 13.57 14.40 3.21
C GLY A 60 12.95 13.40 2.23
N GLU A 61 13.29 12.10 2.33
CA GLU A 61 12.58 11.07 1.56
C GLU A 61 11.24 10.73 2.23
N ASN A 62 10.22 10.45 1.41
CA ASN A 62 8.91 9.97 1.87
C ASN A 62 9.06 8.60 2.54
N LEU A 63 9.26 8.64 3.84
CA LEU A 63 9.54 7.48 4.66
C LEU A 63 8.27 7.04 5.40
N LEU A 64 7.90 5.77 5.21
CA LEU A 64 6.94 5.07 6.04
C LEU A 64 7.69 4.27 7.10
N THR A 65 7.36 4.47 8.38
CA THR A 65 7.89 3.67 9.49
C THR A 65 6.81 2.76 10.04
N ILE A 66 7.01 1.45 9.92
CA ILE A 66 6.08 0.45 10.42
C ILE A 66 6.70 -0.25 11.63
N GLN A 67 5.97 -0.25 12.74
CA GLN A 67 6.31 -0.97 13.96
C GLN A 67 5.51 -2.27 14.04
N TYR A 68 6.22 -3.40 14.17
CA TYR A 68 5.64 -4.74 14.25
C TYR A 68 6.25 -5.55 15.39
N THR A 69 5.56 -6.60 15.80
CA THR A 69 6.03 -7.51 16.85
C THR A 69 6.62 -8.78 16.26
N THR A 70 7.74 -9.26 16.78
CA THR A 70 8.35 -10.57 16.44
C THR A 70 8.59 -11.40 17.70
N TYR A 71 8.58 -12.73 17.56
CA TYR A 71 8.86 -13.67 18.65
C TYR A 71 10.36 -13.76 18.96
N GLU A 72 11.20 -13.75 17.92
CA GLU A 72 12.64 -13.94 18.05
C GLU A 72 13.44 -12.68 17.72
N LYS A 73 14.51 -12.45 18.46
CA LYS A 73 15.41 -11.29 18.26
C LYS A 73 16.05 -11.28 16.87
N VAL A 74 16.38 -12.47 16.35
CA VAL A 74 17.05 -12.66 15.06
C VAL A 74 16.09 -12.57 13.86
N TYR A 75 14.78 -12.64 14.09
CA TYR A 75 13.80 -12.57 13.00
C TYR A 75 13.57 -11.12 12.57
N ASP A 76 13.95 -10.78 11.34
CA ASP A 76 13.81 -9.43 10.80
C ASP A 76 13.45 -9.44 9.31
N VAL A 77 13.03 -8.28 8.79
CA VAL A 77 12.80 -8.10 7.36
C VAL A 77 14.15 -7.94 6.65
N PRO A 78 14.50 -8.84 5.71
CA PRO A 78 15.76 -8.73 4.97
C PRO A 78 15.79 -7.47 4.09
N PRO A 79 16.95 -6.79 3.94
CA PRO A 79 17.06 -5.60 3.11
C PRO A 79 16.62 -5.79 1.65
N ASP A 80 16.88 -6.96 1.05
CA ASP A 80 16.48 -7.30 -0.32
C ASP A 80 14.96 -7.40 -0.51
N LYS A 81 14.21 -7.51 0.60
CA LYS A 81 12.74 -7.57 0.58
C LYS A 81 12.07 -6.21 0.77
N LEU A 82 12.81 -5.16 1.13
CA LEU A 82 12.24 -3.84 1.39
C LEU A 82 11.56 -3.24 0.15
N ASP A 83 12.20 -3.35 -1.02
CA ASP A 83 11.60 -2.87 -2.28
C ASP A 83 10.38 -3.68 -2.69
N SER A 84 10.41 -4.99 -2.43
CA SER A 84 9.25 -5.87 -2.69
C SER A 84 8.08 -5.53 -1.77
N LEU A 85 8.36 -5.25 -0.50
CA LEU A 85 7.35 -4.81 0.46
C LEU A 85 6.77 -3.45 0.04
N ALA A 86 7.59 -2.48 -0.34
CA ALA A 86 7.13 -1.18 -0.83
C ALA A 86 6.21 -1.31 -2.06
N ARG A 87 6.54 -2.20 -3.01
CA ARG A 87 5.66 -2.51 -4.15
C ARG A 87 4.35 -3.16 -3.71
N GLN A 88 4.40 -4.07 -2.74
CA GLN A 88 3.18 -4.71 -2.23
C GLN A 88 2.25 -3.69 -1.55
N LEU A 89 2.78 -2.67 -0.85
CA LEU A 89 1.99 -1.58 -0.30
C LEU A 89 1.29 -0.75 -1.39
N ASP A 90 1.96 -0.51 -2.54
CA ASP A 90 1.33 0.13 -3.70
C ASP A 90 0.19 -0.73 -4.28
N GLU A 91 0.37 -2.05 -4.35
CA GLU A 91 -0.68 -2.98 -4.80
C GLU A 91 -1.86 -3.03 -3.83
N MET A 92 -1.62 -2.93 -2.52
CA MET A 92 -2.69 -2.81 -1.52
C MET A 92 -3.50 -1.51 -1.76
N PHE A 93 -2.83 -0.38 -1.98
CA PHE A 93 -3.48 0.89 -2.32
C PHE A 93 -4.33 0.76 -3.60
N ARG A 94 -3.76 0.23 -4.68
CA ARG A 94 -4.47 0.01 -5.96
C ARG A 94 -5.71 -0.86 -5.77
N SER A 95 -5.56 -1.96 -5.02
CA SER A 95 -6.65 -2.91 -4.76
C SER A 95 -7.77 -2.27 -3.94
N ALA A 96 -7.43 -1.49 -2.91
CA ALA A 96 -8.39 -0.74 -2.11
C ALA A 96 -9.16 0.29 -2.96
N LEU A 97 -8.44 1.05 -3.80
CA LEU A 97 -9.04 2.02 -4.73
C LEU A 97 -10.01 1.34 -5.69
N ILE A 98 -9.58 0.25 -6.33
CA ILE A 98 -10.43 -0.50 -7.26
C ILE A 98 -11.69 -1.01 -6.57
N ASN A 99 -11.55 -1.64 -5.40
CA ASN A 99 -12.69 -2.23 -4.70
C ASN A 99 -13.73 -1.18 -4.30
N GLU A 100 -13.30 -0.02 -3.81
CA GLU A 100 -14.23 1.05 -3.44
C GLU A 100 -14.89 1.71 -4.65
N VAL A 101 -14.09 2.09 -5.64
CA VAL A 101 -14.60 2.75 -6.85
C VAL A 101 -15.53 1.81 -7.59
N ARG A 102 -15.19 0.52 -7.69
CA ARG A 102 -16.08 -0.51 -8.24
C ARG A 102 -17.40 -0.58 -7.48
N GLY A 103 -17.35 -0.68 -6.15
CA GLY A 103 -18.56 -0.80 -5.32
C GLY A 103 -19.56 0.33 -5.60
N LYS A 104 -19.07 1.56 -5.79
CA LYS A 104 -19.94 2.71 -6.13
C LYS A 104 -20.34 2.74 -7.60
N HIS A 105 -19.38 2.54 -8.50
CA HIS A 105 -19.60 2.66 -9.95
C HIS A 105 -20.52 1.55 -10.49
N GLU A 106 -20.43 0.31 -10.00
CA GLU A 106 -21.32 -0.78 -10.43
C GLU A 106 -22.77 -0.58 -9.97
N LEU A 107 -22.98 0.10 -8.83
CA LEU A 107 -24.32 0.35 -8.28
C LEU A 107 -24.98 1.58 -8.90
N ILE A 108 -24.22 2.66 -9.10
CA ILE A 108 -24.76 3.96 -9.52
C ILE A 108 -24.61 4.18 -11.04
N GLY A 109 -23.56 3.63 -11.64
CA GLY A 109 -23.15 3.94 -13.02
C GLY A 109 -22.56 5.34 -13.18
N GLY A 110 -22.37 5.76 -14.43
CA GLY A 110 -21.89 7.10 -14.80
C GLY A 110 -20.36 7.27 -14.80
N ASP A 111 -19.88 8.50 -14.65
CA ASP A 111 -18.44 8.78 -14.54
C ASP A 111 -17.91 8.32 -13.18
N TYR A 112 -16.81 7.57 -13.19
CA TYR A 112 -16.17 7.06 -11.97
C TYR A 112 -15.19 8.06 -11.34
N GLY A 113 -14.87 9.17 -12.03
CA GLY A 113 -13.95 10.20 -11.56
C GLY A 113 -14.24 10.67 -10.13
N PRO A 114 -15.46 11.11 -9.80
CA PRO A 114 -15.80 11.56 -8.45
C PRO A 114 -15.55 10.52 -7.37
N TYR A 115 -15.75 9.22 -7.65
CA TYR A 115 -15.51 8.16 -6.68
C TYR A 115 -14.02 7.95 -6.39
N VAL A 116 -13.16 8.17 -7.39
CA VAL A 116 -11.70 8.18 -7.19
C VAL A 116 -11.30 9.36 -6.32
N THR A 117 -11.84 10.56 -6.58
CA THR A 117 -11.59 11.76 -5.76
C THR A 117 -11.98 11.51 -4.30
N CYS A 118 -13.20 11.03 -4.05
CA CYS A 118 -13.66 10.73 -2.70
C CYS A 118 -12.76 9.72 -1.97
N PHE A 119 -12.25 8.71 -2.67
CA PHE A 119 -11.32 7.74 -2.08
C PHE A 119 -10.02 8.41 -1.63
N LEU A 120 -9.44 9.28 -2.47
CA LEU A 120 -8.20 10.01 -2.17
C LEU A 120 -8.39 10.99 -1.01
N GLU A 121 -9.48 11.75 -1.03
CA GLU A 121 -9.84 12.72 0.02
C GLU A 121 -9.98 12.06 1.39
N ARG A 122 -10.56 10.85 1.46
CA ARG A 122 -10.69 10.11 2.73
C ARG A 122 -9.34 9.87 3.42
N TYR A 123 -8.28 9.65 2.64
CA TYR A 123 -6.93 9.46 3.17
C TYR A 123 -6.10 10.75 3.20
N GLY A 124 -6.72 11.90 2.94
CA GLY A 124 -6.04 13.20 2.88
C GLY A 124 -4.98 13.28 1.76
N ILE A 125 -5.18 12.51 0.68
CA ILE A 125 -4.29 12.50 -0.49
C ILE A 125 -4.73 13.63 -1.42
N ASP A 126 -3.87 14.62 -1.58
CA ASP A 126 -4.09 15.78 -2.43
C ASP A 126 -3.78 15.46 -3.90
N ILE A 127 -4.76 15.73 -4.76
CA ILE A 127 -4.69 15.42 -6.19
C ILE A 127 -3.65 16.29 -6.92
N ASP A 128 -3.38 17.50 -6.42
CA ASP A 128 -2.47 18.44 -7.06
C ASP A 128 -1.02 18.27 -6.59
N ASN A 129 -0.84 17.74 -5.37
CA ASN A 129 0.48 17.70 -4.70
C ASN A 129 1.02 16.27 -4.48
N ASP A 130 0.17 15.28 -4.19
CA ASP A 130 0.63 13.95 -3.77
C ASP A 130 0.59 12.90 -4.88
N VAL A 131 -0.23 13.13 -5.92
CA VAL A 131 -0.48 12.19 -7.00
C VAL A 131 -0.58 12.90 -8.35
N ASN A 132 -0.48 12.11 -9.42
CA ASN A 132 -0.97 12.55 -10.72
C ASN A 132 -2.41 12.04 -10.91
N TRP A 133 -3.37 12.95 -11.05
CA TRP A 133 -4.79 12.63 -11.24
C TRP A 133 -5.05 11.60 -12.35
N GLN A 134 -4.38 11.75 -13.49
CA GLN A 134 -4.56 10.85 -14.63
C GLN A 134 -4.05 9.45 -14.31
N SER A 135 -2.98 9.33 -13.52
CA SER A 135 -2.48 8.03 -13.04
C SER A 135 -3.48 7.36 -12.11
N MET A 136 -4.14 8.11 -11.22
CA MET A 136 -5.14 7.55 -10.30
C MET A 136 -6.38 7.05 -11.05
N ARG A 137 -6.92 7.83 -11.99
CA ARG A 137 -8.02 7.36 -12.86
C ARG A 137 -7.63 6.16 -13.71
N LYS A 138 -6.37 6.12 -14.17
CA LYS A 138 -5.86 5.01 -14.99
C LYS A 138 -5.91 3.68 -14.25
N ILE A 139 -5.67 3.63 -12.93
CA ILE A 139 -5.75 2.38 -12.14
C ILE A 139 -7.10 1.69 -12.35
N TYR A 140 -8.20 2.44 -12.21
CA TYR A 140 -9.53 1.89 -12.37
C TYR A 140 -9.91 1.64 -13.84
N ARG A 141 -9.45 2.48 -14.77
CA ARG A 141 -9.63 2.25 -16.21
C ARG A 141 -8.98 0.95 -16.67
N ASP A 142 -7.73 0.71 -16.27
CA ASP A 142 -6.98 -0.51 -16.61
C ASP A 142 -7.68 -1.76 -16.03
N TYR A 143 -8.32 -1.62 -14.86
CA TYR A 143 -9.17 -2.66 -14.28
C TYR A 143 -10.41 -2.96 -15.15
N LEU A 144 -11.14 -1.94 -15.60
CA LEU A 144 -12.29 -2.12 -16.50
C LEU A 144 -11.89 -2.79 -17.82
N GLU A 145 -10.76 -2.38 -18.40
CA GLU A 145 -10.22 -3.00 -19.62
C GLU A 145 -9.86 -4.48 -19.40
N SER A 146 -9.25 -4.80 -18.27
CA SER A 146 -8.91 -6.18 -17.89
C SER A 146 -10.16 -7.06 -17.78
N ILE A 147 -11.24 -6.55 -17.17
CA ILE A 147 -12.51 -7.27 -17.08
C ILE A 147 -13.16 -7.44 -18.45
N SER A 148 -13.19 -6.38 -19.26
CA SER A 148 -13.75 -6.42 -20.61
C SER A 148 -13.07 -7.51 -21.45
N LYS A 149 -11.73 -7.54 -21.45
CA LYS A 149 -10.93 -8.58 -22.12
C LYS A 149 -11.22 -9.98 -21.60
N LYS A 150 -11.40 -10.17 -20.28
CA LYS A 150 -11.76 -11.47 -19.70
C LYS A 150 -13.14 -11.93 -20.14
N ARG A 151 -14.13 -11.03 -20.18
CA ARG A 151 -15.50 -11.35 -20.64
C ARG A 151 -15.50 -11.74 -22.12
N GLN A 152 -14.81 -10.99 -22.98
CA GLN A 152 -14.70 -11.30 -24.41
C GLN A 152 -14.13 -12.70 -24.67
N LYS A 153 -13.13 -13.14 -23.88
CA LYS A 153 -12.57 -14.50 -24.00
C LYS A 153 -13.55 -15.60 -23.61
N ILE A 154 -14.46 -15.34 -22.67
CA ILE A 154 -15.46 -16.32 -22.22
C ILE A 154 -16.57 -16.51 -23.27
N PHE A 155 -16.97 -15.44 -23.96
CA PHE A 155 -18.03 -15.50 -24.99
C PHE A 155 -17.53 -15.94 -26.38
N ALA A 156 -16.22 -16.09 -26.55
CA ALA A 156 -15.59 -16.51 -27.81
C ALA A 156 -15.13 -17.99 -27.80
N GLY A 157 -15.41 -18.74 -26.73
CA GLY A 157 -15.19 -20.19 -26.61
C GLY A 157 -16.52 -20.90 -26.41
#